data_AF-A0A955WF91-F1
#
_entry.id   AF-A0A955WF91-F1
#
_cell.length_a   1.000
_cell.length_b   1.000
_cell.length_c   1.000
_cell.angle_alpha   90.00
_cell.angle_beta   90.00
_cell.angle_gamma   90.00
#
_symmetry.space_group_name_H-M   'P 1'
#
loop_
_entity.id
_entity.type
_entity.pdbx_description
1 polymer ?
#
loop_
_entity_poly.entity_id
_entity_poly.type
_entity_poly.pdbx_seq_one_letter_code
_entity_poly.pdbx_strand_id
1 'polypeptide(L)'
;MSGPIPAEALERLLQMEVFNGVEVAAVDLLRTGLRLHEVPAGRRITEQEIDAAYVFFLLDGEVAVTRDQKLITLVHGPEVVGLVAVLDGQPRTASLEAFSSVRIVSMPQAVLDRLLDESPRFSRNLIRYLARQLRGQYEQSDRIQRHFEDFFQSPKAELVPGPYVADPFDMYLFVMQDDPAQLAALLPGGVRPMPGTDGRYLLTFNFFNSTYSRNAKGEGHAFTYNETAAFLPCLAPKLRPGMFIPELYPDNFLAITLGRELYGFPKRFAHTTLQPDRNIIDLVLARQMTLRATWSEAQPMATEQFVVETLRMFWPSWVPEYARRLGATLLGAFDRHLSEEHWPAMPVFVHKQIPDSAEASAGKAIDELVEIPFQVFDLGAFCRLDRARVRFYDTGYFLGGRCLGGFRLRMGMQFGRGHKWLDYTDDENSTFWRRRRR
;
A
#
# COMPACT_ATOMS: atom_id res chain seq x y z
N MET A 1 13.82 -44.01 -6.96
CA MET A 1 12.57 -43.61 -6.27
C MET A 1 12.94 -42.60 -5.21
N SER A 2 12.39 -41.38 -5.26
CA SER A 2 12.54 -40.38 -4.20
C SER A 2 11.82 -40.88 -2.95
N GLY A 3 12.47 -40.78 -1.78
CA GLY A 3 11.93 -41.25 -0.51
C GLY A 3 10.69 -40.49 -0.03
N PRO A 4 10.03 -40.95 1.05
CA PRO A 4 8.87 -40.28 1.64
C PRO A 4 9.21 -38.86 2.08
N ILE A 5 8.20 -37.98 2.11
CA ILE A 5 8.42 -36.60 2.58
C ILE A 5 8.80 -36.59 4.08
N PRO A 6 9.66 -35.66 4.52
CA PRO A 6 10.02 -35.54 5.93
C PRO A 6 8.80 -35.33 6.83
N ALA A 7 8.85 -35.88 8.05
CA ALA A 7 7.73 -35.81 9.01
C ALA A 7 7.33 -34.35 9.32
N GLU A 8 8.31 -33.46 9.53
CA GLU A 8 8.08 -32.02 9.75
C GLU A 8 7.28 -31.38 8.60
N ALA A 9 7.65 -31.69 7.34
CA ALA A 9 6.97 -31.14 6.17
C ALA A 9 5.54 -31.69 6.03
N LEU A 10 5.33 -32.97 6.36
CA LEU A 10 4.00 -33.57 6.40
C LEU A 10 3.12 -32.95 7.49
N GLU A 11 3.64 -32.75 8.69
CA GLU A 11 2.92 -32.09 9.78
C GLU A 11 2.45 -30.69 9.39
N ARG A 12 3.34 -29.93 8.76
CA ARG A 12 3.03 -28.58 8.29
C ARG A 12 2.03 -28.58 7.14
N LEU A 13 2.10 -29.56 6.25
CA LEU A 13 1.11 -29.77 5.18
C LEU A 13 -0.27 -30.07 5.78
N LEU A 14 -0.36 -30.93 6.79
CA LEU A 14 -1.61 -31.32 7.45
C LEU A 14 -2.29 -30.16 8.22
N GLN A 15 -1.55 -29.10 8.54
CA GLN A 15 -2.11 -27.86 9.11
C GLN A 15 -2.80 -26.98 8.07
N MET A 16 -2.58 -27.20 6.77
CA MET A 16 -3.27 -26.46 5.73
C MET A 16 -4.74 -26.87 5.68
N GLU A 17 -5.60 -25.90 5.37
CA GLU A 17 -7.06 -26.10 5.44
C GLU A 17 -7.57 -27.24 4.56
N VAL A 18 -6.98 -27.41 3.37
CA VAL A 18 -7.34 -28.49 2.44
C VAL A 18 -7.08 -29.88 3.02
N PHE A 19 -6.14 -30.02 3.96
CA PHE A 19 -5.78 -31.29 4.60
C PHE A 19 -6.30 -31.45 6.02
N ASN A 20 -7.07 -30.48 6.54
CA ASN A 20 -7.53 -30.52 7.91
C ASN A 20 -8.43 -31.74 8.20
N GLY A 21 -7.96 -32.62 9.09
CA GLY A 21 -8.72 -33.78 9.59
C GLY A 21 -8.95 -34.87 8.55
N VAL A 22 -8.08 -34.98 7.54
CA VAL A 22 -8.12 -36.07 6.54
C VAL A 22 -7.89 -37.45 7.19
N GLU A 23 -8.40 -38.48 6.54
CA GLU A 23 -8.37 -39.86 7.02
C GLU A 23 -6.93 -40.41 7.05
N VAL A 24 -6.66 -41.38 7.94
CA VAL A 24 -5.31 -41.97 8.10
C VAL A 24 -4.78 -42.54 6.78
N ALA A 25 -5.63 -43.21 5.99
CA ALA A 25 -5.27 -43.71 4.66
C ALA A 25 -4.81 -42.60 3.71
N ALA A 26 -5.43 -41.41 3.79
CA ALA A 26 -5.02 -40.25 3.01
C ALA A 26 -3.65 -39.72 3.49
N VAL A 27 -3.38 -39.73 4.79
CA VAL A 27 -2.07 -39.36 5.34
C VAL A 27 -0.96 -40.29 4.82
N ASP A 28 -1.23 -41.59 4.71
CA ASP A 28 -0.25 -42.55 4.17
C ASP A 28 0.02 -42.34 2.67
N LEU A 29 -1.03 -42.01 1.90
CA LEU A 29 -0.91 -41.62 0.50
C LEU A 29 -0.07 -40.33 0.36
N LEU A 30 -0.32 -39.33 1.21
CA LEU A 30 0.44 -38.07 1.23
C LEU A 30 1.91 -38.30 1.59
N ARG A 31 2.20 -39.18 2.55
CA ARG A 31 3.58 -39.46 2.99
C ARG A 31 4.46 -40.00 1.86
N THR A 32 3.89 -40.79 0.95
CA THR A 32 4.61 -41.52 -0.09
C THR A 32 4.46 -40.92 -1.49
N GLY A 33 3.34 -40.24 -1.76
CA GLY A 33 3.00 -39.67 -3.07
C GLY A 33 3.53 -38.26 -3.32
N LEU A 34 4.12 -37.61 -2.32
CA LEU A 34 4.54 -36.22 -2.38
C LEU A 34 6.06 -36.07 -2.47
N ARG A 35 6.51 -34.87 -2.89
CA ARG A 35 7.94 -34.51 -2.89
C ARG A 35 8.13 -33.12 -2.34
N LEU A 36 9.04 -32.98 -1.38
CA LEU A 36 9.50 -31.70 -0.87
C LEU A 36 10.60 -31.14 -1.78
N HIS A 37 10.52 -29.85 -2.07
CA HIS A 37 11.52 -29.09 -2.80
C HIS A 37 11.92 -27.87 -1.97
N GLU A 38 13.22 -27.65 -1.88
CA GLU A 38 13.79 -26.39 -1.40
C GLU A 38 14.26 -25.60 -2.61
N VAL A 39 13.63 -24.46 -2.87
CA VAL A 39 13.89 -23.67 -4.06
C VAL A 39 14.45 -22.31 -3.60
N PRO A 40 15.71 -21.98 -3.97
CA PRO A 40 16.30 -20.71 -3.58
C PRO A 40 15.62 -19.55 -4.31
N ALA A 41 15.70 -18.34 -3.73
CA ALA A 41 15.14 -17.13 -4.32
C ALA A 41 15.65 -16.90 -5.76
N GLY A 42 14.79 -16.38 -6.63
CA GLY A 42 15.03 -16.12 -8.04
C GLY A 42 14.93 -17.36 -8.95
N ARG A 43 14.57 -18.54 -8.41
CA ARG A 43 14.38 -19.75 -9.22
C ARG A 43 12.93 -19.94 -9.63
N ARG A 44 12.72 -20.23 -10.91
CA ARG A 44 11.42 -20.59 -11.47
C ARG A 44 10.97 -21.97 -10.99
N ILE A 45 9.70 -22.07 -10.59
CA ILE A 45 9.04 -23.29 -10.11
C ILE A 45 8.19 -23.90 -11.24
N THR A 46 7.40 -23.08 -11.94
CA THR A 46 6.62 -23.49 -13.12
C THR A 46 6.40 -22.29 -14.04
N GLU A 47 5.99 -22.54 -15.28
CA GLU A 47 5.83 -21.53 -16.32
C GLU A 47 4.38 -21.48 -16.81
N GLN A 48 3.94 -20.30 -17.24
CA GLN A 48 2.65 -20.10 -17.89
C GLN A 48 2.57 -20.92 -19.20
N GLU A 49 1.35 -21.28 -19.62
CA GLU A 49 1.06 -21.99 -20.87
C GLU A 49 1.65 -23.40 -21.01
N ILE A 50 2.22 -23.96 -19.93
CA ILE A 50 2.63 -25.37 -19.91
C ILE A 50 1.55 -26.24 -19.27
N ASP A 51 1.46 -27.51 -19.66
CA ASP A 51 0.54 -28.46 -19.06
C ASP A 51 0.87 -28.72 -17.57
N ALA A 52 -0.17 -28.76 -16.74
CA ALA A 52 -0.02 -28.86 -15.30
C ALA A 52 -0.02 -30.32 -14.82
N ALA A 53 1.16 -30.89 -14.59
CA ALA A 53 1.29 -32.27 -14.06
C ALA A 53 1.24 -32.38 -12.52
N TYR A 54 1.35 -31.25 -11.81
CA TYR A 54 1.48 -31.21 -10.35
C TYR A 54 0.72 -30.04 -9.72
N VAL A 55 0.15 -30.22 -8.53
CA VAL A 55 -0.24 -29.11 -7.65
C VAL A 55 0.90 -28.83 -6.69
N PHE A 56 1.06 -27.57 -6.29
CA PHE A 56 2.07 -27.19 -5.31
C PHE A 56 1.43 -26.69 -4.01
N PHE A 57 2.05 -27.05 -2.89
CA PHE A 57 1.70 -26.61 -1.54
C PHE A 57 2.90 -25.89 -0.95
N LEU A 58 2.81 -24.55 -0.90
CA LEU A 58 3.86 -23.71 -0.36
C LEU A 58 3.81 -23.82 1.16
N LEU A 59 4.88 -24.33 1.78
CA LEU A 59 4.98 -24.47 3.24
C LEU A 59 5.60 -23.22 3.88
N ASP A 60 6.66 -22.70 3.25
CA ASP A 60 7.46 -21.56 3.71
C ASP A 60 7.92 -20.70 2.55
N GLY A 61 8.15 -19.43 2.85
CA GLY A 61 8.65 -18.45 1.91
C GLY A 61 7.54 -17.86 1.05
N GLU A 62 7.95 -17.26 -0.06
CA GLU A 62 7.11 -16.43 -0.92
C GLU A 62 7.32 -16.81 -2.37
N VAL A 63 6.21 -16.95 -3.09
CA VAL A 63 6.19 -17.26 -4.51
C VAL A 63 5.58 -16.07 -5.25
N ALA A 64 6.34 -15.54 -6.21
CA ALA A 64 5.85 -14.60 -7.20
C ALA A 64 5.01 -15.32 -8.24
N VAL A 65 3.73 -14.93 -8.34
CA VAL A 65 2.82 -15.36 -9.40
C VAL A 65 2.88 -14.32 -10.50
N THR A 66 3.39 -14.70 -11.67
CA THR A 66 3.56 -13.79 -12.81
C THR A 66 2.77 -14.25 -14.02
N ARG A 67 2.11 -13.33 -14.72
CA ARG A 67 1.42 -13.59 -15.99
C ARG A 67 1.87 -12.55 -17.01
N ASP A 68 2.24 -13.00 -18.20
CA ASP A 68 2.80 -12.15 -19.26
C ASP A 68 4.01 -11.34 -18.75
N GLN A 69 4.87 -11.99 -17.95
CA GLN A 69 6.05 -11.40 -17.28
C GLN A 69 5.75 -10.31 -16.23
N LYS A 70 4.48 -10.15 -15.83
CA LYS A 70 4.05 -9.17 -14.82
C LYS A 70 3.62 -9.86 -13.52
N LEU A 71 4.12 -9.42 -12.37
CA LEU A 71 3.74 -9.92 -11.05
C LEU A 71 2.27 -9.63 -10.72
N ILE A 72 1.44 -10.65 -10.77
CA ILE A 72 0.04 -10.56 -10.38
C ILE A 72 -0.09 -10.41 -8.87
N THR A 73 0.63 -11.24 -8.12
CA THR A 73 0.61 -11.23 -6.65
C THR A 73 1.82 -11.97 -6.08
N LEU A 74 2.14 -11.73 -4.81
CA LEU A 74 3.00 -12.60 -4.02
C LEU A 74 2.13 -13.50 -3.15
N VAL A 75 2.37 -14.81 -3.26
CA VAL A 75 1.74 -15.80 -2.40
C VAL A 75 2.72 -16.19 -1.31
N HIS A 76 2.30 -16.08 -0.06
CA HIS A 76 3.11 -16.48 1.08
C HIS A 76 2.61 -17.81 1.64
N GLY A 77 3.53 -18.68 2.07
CA GLY A 77 3.16 -19.92 2.74
C GLY A 77 2.54 -19.68 4.13
N PRO A 78 1.69 -20.59 4.65
CA PRO A 78 1.21 -21.80 3.97
C PRO A 78 0.05 -21.51 2.99
N GLU A 79 0.16 -21.95 1.73
CA GLU A 79 -0.88 -21.72 0.70
C GLU A 79 -0.81 -22.75 -0.45
N VAL A 80 -1.93 -23.00 -1.13
CA VAL A 80 -2.01 -23.84 -2.33
C VAL A 80 -1.77 -23.00 -3.58
N VAL A 81 -0.86 -23.40 -4.46
CA VAL A 81 -0.57 -22.71 -5.73
C VAL A 81 -0.59 -23.66 -6.92
N GLY A 82 -1.08 -23.16 -8.06
CA GLY A 82 -1.18 -23.94 -9.29
C GLY A 82 -2.28 -25.01 -9.26
N LEU A 83 -3.30 -24.88 -8.40
CA LEU A 83 -4.39 -25.85 -8.30
C LEU A 83 -5.29 -25.88 -9.54
N VAL A 84 -5.69 -24.72 -10.06
CA VAL A 84 -6.74 -24.58 -11.09
C VAL A 84 -6.42 -25.40 -12.35
N ALA A 85 -5.22 -25.22 -12.92
CA ALA A 85 -4.78 -25.89 -14.13
C ALA A 85 -4.76 -27.43 -14.02
N VAL A 86 -4.57 -27.98 -12.82
CA VAL A 86 -4.62 -29.44 -12.61
C VAL A 86 -6.06 -29.94 -12.53
N LEU A 87 -6.99 -29.13 -12.03
CA LEU A 87 -8.39 -29.50 -11.87
C LEU A 87 -9.19 -29.39 -13.18
N ASP A 88 -8.94 -28.37 -14.00
CA ASP A 88 -9.68 -28.12 -15.25
C ASP A 88 -8.98 -28.65 -16.50
N GLY A 89 -7.76 -29.15 -16.36
CA GLY A 89 -6.94 -29.68 -17.45
C GLY A 89 -6.48 -28.63 -18.46
N GLN A 90 -6.53 -27.34 -18.11
CA GLN A 90 -6.01 -26.26 -18.94
C GLN A 90 -4.52 -26.00 -18.67
N PRO A 91 -3.79 -25.37 -19.60
CA PRO A 91 -2.43 -24.92 -19.35
C PRO A 91 -2.33 -23.97 -18.13
N ARG A 92 -1.13 -23.86 -17.56
CA ARG A 92 -0.85 -22.95 -16.44
C ARG A 92 -1.26 -21.52 -16.77
N THR A 93 -2.10 -20.93 -15.92
CA THR A 93 -2.56 -19.54 -16.05
C THR A 93 -1.51 -18.49 -15.67
N ALA A 94 -0.43 -18.90 -15.00
CA ALA A 94 0.66 -18.04 -14.56
C ALA A 94 1.94 -18.85 -14.29
N SER A 95 3.09 -18.20 -14.41
CA SER A 95 4.38 -18.69 -13.95
C SER A 95 4.53 -18.49 -12.44
N LEU A 96 5.27 -19.39 -11.79
CA LEU A 96 5.62 -19.28 -10.38
C LEU A 96 7.15 -19.17 -10.25
N GLU A 97 7.61 -18.20 -9.47
CA GLU A 97 9.03 -18.01 -9.16
C GLU A 97 9.22 -17.84 -7.65
N ALA A 98 10.27 -18.44 -7.09
CA ALA A 98 10.61 -18.27 -5.68
C ALA A 98 11.06 -16.83 -5.44
N PHE A 99 10.26 -16.03 -4.74
CA PHE A 99 10.60 -14.64 -4.39
C PHE A 99 11.56 -14.58 -3.20
N SER A 100 11.42 -15.53 -2.27
CA SER A 100 12.37 -15.80 -1.18
C SER A 100 12.86 -17.25 -1.25
N SER A 101 13.65 -17.71 -0.28
CA SER A 101 13.91 -19.15 -0.16
C SER A 101 12.61 -19.84 0.20
N VAL A 102 12.14 -20.76 -0.64
CA VAL A 102 10.84 -21.44 -0.44
C VAL A 102 11.01 -22.92 -0.15
N ARG A 103 10.16 -23.43 0.74
CA ARG A 103 9.92 -24.87 0.91
C ARG A 103 8.55 -25.18 0.34
N ILE A 104 8.50 -26.02 -0.69
CA ILE A 104 7.27 -26.29 -1.44
C ILE A 104 7.12 -27.79 -1.70
N VAL A 105 5.91 -28.30 -1.53
CA VAL A 105 5.58 -29.70 -1.78
C VAL A 105 4.87 -29.83 -3.12
N SER A 106 5.32 -30.72 -3.99
CA SER A 106 4.63 -31.06 -5.25
C SER A 106 3.80 -32.34 -5.09
N MET A 107 2.55 -32.31 -5.52
CA MET A 107 1.63 -33.45 -5.60
C MET A 107 1.32 -33.77 -7.06
N PRO A 108 1.63 -34.98 -7.56
CA PRO A 108 1.22 -35.41 -8.89
C PRO A 108 -0.31 -35.44 -9.03
N GLN A 109 -0.82 -35.14 -10.23
CA GLN A 109 -2.26 -35.20 -10.52
C GLN A 109 -2.89 -36.53 -10.11
N ALA A 110 -2.25 -37.67 -10.42
CA ALA A 110 -2.75 -38.99 -10.03
C ALA A 110 -2.91 -39.18 -8.51
N VAL A 111 -2.11 -38.48 -7.68
CA VAL A 111 -2.25 -38.51 -6.23
C VAL A 111 -3.42 -37.63 -5.79
N LEU A 112 -3.60 -36.47 -6.43
CA LEU A 112 -4.75 -35.60 -6.20
C LEU A 112 -6.05 -36.30 -6.55
N ASP A 113 -6.13 -36.95 -7.72
CA ASP A 113 -7.32 -37.68 -8.18
C ASP A 113 -7.71 -38.77 -7.17
N ARG A 114 -6.73 -39.56 -6.72
CA ARG A 114 -6.95 -40.56 -5.67
C ARG A 114 -7.42 -39.96 -4.36
N LEU A 115 -6.89 -38.80 -3.93
CA LEU A 115 -7.40 -38.12 -2.74
C LEU A 115 -8.84 -37.64 -2.93
N LEU A 116 -9.20 -37.16 -4.12
CA LEU A 116 -10.55 -36.72 -4.43
C LEU A 116 -11.56 -37.87 -4.38
N ASP A 117 -11.14 -39.05 -4.85
CA ASP A 117 -11.97 -40.26 -4.90
C ASP A 117 -12.04 -40.99 -3.55
N GLU A 118 -10.91 -41.08 -2.83
CA GLU A 118 -10.75 -41.93 -1.64
C GLU A 118 -10.90 -41.17 -0.30
N SER A 119 -10.78 -39.83 -0.28
CA SER A 119 -10.89 -38.99 0.93
C SER A 119 -12.05 -38.00 0.85
N PRO A 120 -13.24 -38.36 1.34
CA PRO A 120 -14.38 -37.45 1.42
C PRO A 120 -14.08 -36.16 2.21
N ARG A 121 -13.22 -36.24 3.24
CA ARG A 121 -12.79 -35.05 3.98
C ARG A 121 -11.98 -34.10 3.09
N PHE A 122 -10.96 -34.59 2.38
CA PHE A 122 -10.13 -33.78 1.50
C PHE A 122 -10.99 -33.08 0.44
N SER A 123 -11.87 -33.82 -0.24
CA SER A 123 -12.76 -33.27 -1.28
C SER A 123 -13.65 -32.15 -0.75
N ARG A 124 -14.25 -32.32 0.44
CA ARG A 124 -15.06 -31.29 1.08
C ARG A 124 -14.22 -30.06 1.47
N ASN A 125 -13.02 -30.25 1.98
CA ASN A 125 -12.13 -29.15 2.34
C ASN A 125 -11.68 -28.37 1.09
N LEU A 126 -11.36 -29.07 0.00
CA LEU A 126 -11.00 -28.46 -1.27
C LEU A 126 -12.15 -27.63 -1.85
N ILE A 127 -13.38 -28.16 -1.85
CA ILE A 127 -14.57 -27.41 -2.30
C ILE A 127 -14.77 -26.15 -1.46
N ARG A 128 -14.63 -26.24 -0.13
CA ARG A 128 -14.73 -25.06 0.76
C ARG A 128 -13.63 -24.05 0.50
N TYR A 129 -12.41 -24.51 0.26
CA TYR A 129 -11.29 -23.68 -0.13
C TYR A 129 -11.60 -22.91 -1.42
N LEU A 130 -11.96 -23.63 -2.50
CA LEU A 130 -12.30 -23.02 -3.79
C LEU A 130 -13.49 -22.06 -3.70
N ALA A 131 -14.53 -22.40 -2.92
CA ALA A 131 -15.68 -21.52 -2.73
C ALA A 131 -15.32 -20.20 -2.03
N ARG A 132 -14.37 -20.21 -1.08
CA ARG A 132 -13.87 -18.99 -0.44
C ARG A 132 -12.99 -18.17 -1.39
N GLN A 133 -12.11 -18.82 -2.15
CA GLN A 133 -11.31 -18.13 -3.17
C GLN A 133 -12.22 -17.43 -4.19
N LEU A 134 -13.26 -18.13 -4.67
CA LEU A 134 -14.24 -17.57 -5.59
C LEU A 134 -15.03 -16.40 -4.98
N ARG A 135 -15.44 -16.52 -3.72
CA ARG A 135 -16.11 -15.42 -3.01
C ARG A 135 -15.24 -14.18 -2.91
N GLY A 136 -13.96 -14.34 -2.57
CA GLY A 136 -13.00 -13.23 -2.51
C GLY A 136 -12.83 -12.54 -3.86
N GLN A 137 -12.81 -13.31 -4.96
CA GLN A 137 -12.78 -12.74 -6.32
C GLN A 137 -14.05 -11.93 -6.66
N TYR A 138 -15.24 -12.44 -6.30
CA TYR A 138 -16.49 -11.70 -6.50
C TYR A 138 -16.54 -10.41 -5.68
N GLU A 139 -16.15 -10.47 -4.40
CA GLU A 139 -16.10 -9.28 -3.53
C GLU A 139 -15.13 -8.22 -4.08
N GLN A 140 -13.98 -8.65 -4.62
CA GLN A 140 -13.03 -7.75 -5.27
C GLN A 140 -13.62 -7.12 -6.55
N SER A 141 -14.31 -7.90 -7.38
CA SER A 141 -14.98 -7.40 -8.59
C SER A 141 -16.11 -6.40 -8.26
N ASP A 142 -16.94 -6.73 -7.26
CA ASP A 142 -18.03 -5.88 -6.81
C ASP A 142 -17.53 -4.54 -6.26
N ARG A 143 -16.41 -4.54 -5.52
CA ARG A 143 -15.77 -3.30 -5.05
C ARG A 143 -15.38 -2.38 -6.19
N ILE A 144 -14.85 -2.93 -7.29
CA ILE A 144 -14.46 -2.15 -8.47
C ILE A 144 -15.70 -1.57 -9.18
N GLN A 145 -16.76 -2.36 -9.31
CA GLN A 145 -17.91 -1.98 -10.14
C GLN A 145 -18.90 -1.03 -9.45
N ARG A 146 -19.15 -1.18 -8.14
CA ARG A 146 -20.23 -0.43 -7.47
C ARG A 146 -19.95 1.05 -7.20
N HIS A 147 -18.69 1.46 -7.10
CA HIS A 147 -18.35 2.76 -6.50
C HIS A 147 -18.01 3.87 -7.49
N PHE A 148 -17.96 3.62 -8.81
CA PHE A 148 -17.48 4.63 -9.75
C PHE A 148 -18.53 5.72 -10.04
N GLU A 149 -19.81 5.37 -10.06
CA GLU A 149 -20.91 6.29 -10.40
C GLU A 149 -21.45 7.06 -9.19
N ASP A 150 -21.21 6.56 -7.97
CA ASP A 150 -21.75 7.09 -6.71
C ASP A 150 -21.43 8.58 -6.45
N PHE A 151 -20.38 9.11 -7.07
CA PHE A 151 -19.96 10.49 -6.91
C PHE A 151 -20.35 11.38 -8.09
N PHE A 152 -21.15 10.90 -9.04
CA PHE A 152 -21.65 11.69 -10.17
C PHE A 152 -23.18 11.67 -10.21
N GLN A 153 -23.80 12.84 -10.24
CA GLN A 153 -25.24 12.97 -10.30
C GLN A 153 -25.76 13.07 -11.73
N SER A 154 -26.83 12.34 -12.02
CA SER A 154 -27.61 12.49 -13.25
C SER A 154 -28.74 13.53 -13.06
N PRO A 155 -29.10 14.32 -14.09
CA PRO A 155 -28.48 14.39 -15.42
C PRO A 155 -27.17 15.18 -15.43
N LYS A 156 -26.36 15.00 -16.49
CA LYS A 156 -25.08 15.70 -16.78
C LYS A 156 -23.82 15.18 -16.08
N ALA A 157 -23.91 14.14 -15.25
CA ALA A 157 -22.77 13.61 -14.50
C ALA A 157 -22.06 14.70 -13.68
N GLU A 158 -22.84 15.46 -12.91
CA GLU A 158 -22.30 16.50 -12.02
C GLU A 158 -21.62 15.85 -10.82
N LEU A 159 -20.33 16.13 -10.62
CA LEU A 159 -19.62 15.60 -9.47
C LEU A 159 -20.23 16.08 -8.15
N VAL A 160 -20.44 15.16 -7.20
CA VAL A 160 -20.86 15.46 -5.83
C VAL A 160 -19.77 16.29 -5.14
N PRO A 161 -20.04 17.55 -4.76
CA PRO A 161 -19.05 18.41 -4.13
C PRO A 161 -18.62 17.88 -2.77
N GLY A 162 -17.44 18.26 -2.31
CA GLY A 162 -16.98 18.01 -0.93
C GLY A 162 -17.68 18.89 0.13
N PRO A 163 -17.10 19.00 1.34
CA PRO A 163 -15.81 18.44 1.74
C PRO A 163 -15.85 16.91 1.79
N TYR A 164 -14.73 16.30 1.40
CA TYR A 164 -14.58 14.85 1.49
C TYR A 164 -13.98 14.49 2.85
N VAL A 165 -14.51 13.43 3.43
CA VAL A 165 -14.15 12.92 4.74
C VAL A 165 -13.74 11.47 4.61
N ALA A 166 -12.64 11.11 5.25
CA ALA A 166 -12.33 9.74 5.57
C ALA A 166 -12.56 9.52 7.06
N ASP A 167 -13.40 8.54 7.39
CA ASP A 167 -13.62 8.10 8.76
C ASP A 167 -12.31 7.60 9.39
N PRO A 168 -12.19 7.56 10.73
CA PRO A 168 -10.96 7.17 11.38
C PRO A 168 -10.39 5.83 10.91
N PHE A 169 -9.17 5.88 10.38
CA PHE A 169 -8.46 4.77 9.76
C PHE A 169 -7.09 4.53 10.40
N ASP A 170 -6.55 3.33 10.21
CA ASP A 170 -5.17 3.02 10.61
C ASP A 170 -4.18 3.58 9.59
N MET A 171 -3.22 4.35 10.09
CA MET A 171 -2.13 4.93 9.34
C MET A 171 -0.81 4.36 9.87
N TYR A 172 -0.02 3.78 8.97
CA TYR A 172 1.36 3.38 9.25
C TYR A 172 2.29 4.39 8.62
N LEU A 173 3.16 5.00 9.42
CA LEU A 173 4.09 6.04 8.95
C LEU A 173 5.53 5.65 9.27
N PHE A 174 6.41 5.89 8.33
CA PHE A 174 7.83 5.60 8.41
C PHE A 174 8.61 6.88 8.13
N VAL A 175 9.52 7.23 9.03
CA VAL A 175 10.45 8.33 8.78
C VAL A 175 11.60 7.78 7.96
N MET A 176 11.77 8.32 6.77
CA MET A 176 12.75 7.89 5.78
C MET A 176 13.83 8.94 5.63
N GLN A 177 15.04 8.54 5.24
CA GLN A 177 16.13 9.45 4.88
C GLN A 177 16.75 9.03 3.56
N ASP A 178 16.79 9.96 2.62
CA ASP A 178 17.37 9.78 1.27
C ASP A 178 18.28 10.97 0.92
N ASP A 179 18.84 11.00 -0.30
CA ASP A 179 19.69 12.10 -0.77
C ASP A 179 18.92 13.45 -0.74
N PRO A 180 19.36 14.44 0.06
CA PRO A 180 18.73 15.76 0.11
C PRO A 180 18.62 16.45 -1.26
N ALA A 181 19.61 16.24 -2.15
CA ALA A 181 19.60 16.85 -3.49
C ALA A 181 18.50 16.23 -4.37
N GLN A 182 18.33 14.90 -4.30
CA GLN A 182 17.26 14.19 -5.01
C GLN A 182 15.88 14.63 -4.52
N LEU A 183 15.68 14.75 -3.20
CA LEU A 183 14.40 15.21 -2.66
C LEU A 183 14.10 16.66 -3.03
N ALA A 184 15.11 17.53 -3.04
CA ALA A 184 14.96 18.92 -3.46
C ALA A 184 14.58 19.04 -4.94
N ALA A 185 15.09 18.15 -5.80
CA ALA A 185 14.77 18.14 -7.24
C ALA A 185 13.30 17.81 -7.54
N LEU A 186 12.60 17.12 -6.63
CA LEU A 186 11.18 16.81 -6.75
C LEU A 186 10.27 18.01 -6.47
N LEU A 187 10.78 19.05 -5.79
CA LEU A 187 9.98 20.21 -5.41
C LEU A 187 9.81 21.18 -6.59
N PRO A 188 8.59 21.71 -6.83
CA PRO A 188 8.35 22.69 -7.88
C PRO A 188 9.02 24.03 -7.59
N GLY A 189 9.12 24.89 -8.61
CA GLY A 189 9.72 26.21 -8.47
C GLY A 189 9.06 27.03 -7.36
N GLY A 190 9.86 27.62 -6.45
CA GLY A 190 9.33 28.41 -5.35
C GLY A 190 8.92 27.62 -4.10
N VAL A 191 8.98 26.29 -4.15
CA VAL A 191 8.95 25.43 -2.97
C VAL A 191 10.37 25.00 -2.64
N ARG A 192 10.73 25.02 -1.36
CA ARG A 192 12.07 24.67 -0.87
C ARG A 192 11.98 23.58 0.19
N PRO A 193 13.01 22.72 0.34
CA PRO A 193 13.05 21.76 1.43
C PRO A 193 13.01 22.48 2.78
N MET A 194 12.36 21.87 3.78
CA MET A 194 12.35 22.43 5.11
C MET A 194 13.76 22.36 5.74
N PRO A 195 14.32 23.46 6.26
CA PRO A 195 15.67 23.48 6.82
C PRO A 195 15.84 22.47 7.96
N GLY A 196 17.01 21.82 8.02
CA GLY A 196 17.37 20.91 9.11
C GLY A 196 16.78 19.50 9.02
N THR A 197 15.96 19.22 8.00
CA THR A 197 15.44 17.87 7.75
C THR A 197 16.48 16.92 7.16
N ASP A 198 17.54 17.42 6.51
CA ASP A 198 18.67 16.63 6.02
C ASP A 198 18.25 15.38 5.21
N GLY A 199 17.38 15.59 4.23
CA GLY A 199 16.92 14.53 3.33
C GLY A 199 15.84 13.62 3.94
N ARG A 200 15.14 14.06 4.99
CA ARG A 200 14.11 13.26 5.66
C ARG A 200 12.71 13.53 5.15
N TYR A 201 11.94 12.46 5.01
CA TYR A 201 10.54 12.51 4.56
C TYR A 201 9.68 11.47 5.26
N LEU A 202 8.35 11.62 5.18
CA LEU A 202 7.40 10.63 5.66
C LEU A 202 6.95 9.73 4.52
N LEU A 203 7.07 8.42 4.70
CA LEU A 203 6.39 7.42 3.90
C LEU A 203 5.21 6.87 4.68
N THR A 204 4.00 6.92 4.12
CA THR A 204 2.79 6.52 4.83
C THR A 204 2.01 5.48 4.06
N PHE A 205 1.33 4.59 4.79
CA PHE A 205 0.38 3.62 4.28
C PHE A 205 -0.94 3.84 5.02
N ASN A 206 -1.97 4.17 4.26
CA ASN A 206 -3.28 4.57 4.75
C ASN A 206 -4.31 3.52 4.31
N PHE A 207 -5.14 3.05 5.23
CA PHE A 207 -6.15 2.01 4.98
C PHE A 207 -7.56 2.58 5.17
N PHE A 208 -8.06 3.32 4.18
CA PHE A 208 -9.31 4.06 4.31
C PHE A 208 -10.52 3.13 4.31
N ASN A 209 -11.14 3.01 5.48
CA ASN A 209 -12.30 2.15 5.71
C ASN A 209 -13.63 2.71 5.17
N SER A 210 -13.70 4.03 4.99
CA SER A 210 -14.88 4.74 4.50
C SER A 210 -14.45 6.14 4.09
N THR A 211 -14.68 6.51 2.84
CA THR A 211 -14.46 7.86 2.30
C THR A 211 -15.72 8.33 1.59
N TYR A 212 -16.25 9.47 2.00
CA TYR A 212 -17.54 10.01 1.53
C TYR A 212 -17.50 11.53 1.43
N SER A 213 -18.56 12.10 0.85
CA SER A 213 -18.79 13.54 0.89
C SER A 213 -19.77 13.89 2.01
N ARG A 214 -19.50 14.96 2.78
CA ARG A 214 -20.50 15.53 3.71
C ARG A 214 -21.65 16.24 3.00
N ASN A 215 -21.61 16.40 1.69
CA ASN A 215 -22.72 16.97 0.93
C ASN A 215 -23.91 16.00 1.00
N ALA A 216 -25.12 16.51 1.25
CA ALA A 216 -26.34 15.71 1.30
C ALA A 216 -26.55 14.86 0.03
N LYS A 217 -26.03 15.32 -1.11
CA LYS A 217 -26.05 14.60 -2.39
C LYS A 217 -25.18 13.35 -2.43
N GLY A 218 -24.24 13.19 -1.50
CA GLY A 218 -23.39 12.02 -1.34
C GLY A 218 -23.80 11.14 -0.16
N GLU A 219 -24.96 11.39 0.45
CA GLU A 219 -25.45 10.60 1.58
C GLU A 219 -25.67 9.14 1.15
N GLY A 220 -25.18 8.20 1.96
CA GLY A 220 -25.24 6.76 1.66
C GLY A 220 -24.18 6.26 0.69
N HIS A 221 -23.35 7.14 0.12
CA HIS A 221 -22.29 6.80 -0.81
C HIS A 221 -20.92 6.94 -0.16
N ALA A 222 -20.20 5.83 -0.03
CA ALA A 222 -18.85 5.79 0.49
C ALA A 222 -18.04 4.72 -0.24
N PHE A 223 -16.74 4.93 -0.36
CA PHE A 223 -15.83 3.93 -0.92
C PHE A 223 -14.63 3.68 -0.01
N THR A 224 -14.00 2.53 -0.18
CA THR A 224 -12.82 2.12 0.57
C THR A 224 -11.63 1.96 -0.36
N TYR A 225 -10.45 2.32 0.12
CA TYR A 225 -9.21 2.18 -0.64
C TYR A 225 -8.00 2.22 0.27
N ASN A 226 -6.91 1.65 -0.19
CA ASN A 226 -5.61 1.78 0.45
C ASN A 226 -4.77 2.77 -0.35
N GLU A 227 -3.91 3.53 0.32
CA GLU A 227 -3.05 4.51 -0.32
C GLU A 227 -1.67 4.55 0.33
N THR A 228 -0.64 4.44 -0.50
CA THR A 228 0.73 4.75 -0.08
C THR A 228 1.10 6.15 -0.56
N ALA A 229 1.58 7.00 0.34
CA ALA A 229 1.92 8.39 0.01
C ALA A 229 3.28 8.78 0.62
N ALA A 230 3.98 9.68 -0.05
CA ALA A 230 5.20 10.27 0.47
C ALA A 230 4.96 11.76 0.76
N PHE A 231 5.44 12.26 1.88
CA PHE A 231 5.30 13.66 2.26
C PHE A 231 6.68 14.25 2.56
N LEU A 232 7.07 15.26 1.78
CA LEU A 232 8.30 16.01 1.94
C LEU A 232 8.02 17.28 2.78
N PRO A 233 8.63 17.46 3.96
CA PRO A 233 8.53 18.72 4.67
C PRO A 233 9.13 19.86 3.82
N CYS A 234 8.37 20.92 3.62
CA CYS A 234 8.76 22.01 2.73
C CYS A 234 8.35 23.39 3.25
N LEU A 235 8.94 24.42 2.63
CA LEU A 235 8.53 25.81 2.71
C LEU A 235 8.04 26.24 1.33
N ALA A 236 6.75 26.55 1.25
CA ALA A 236 6.13 27.13 0.07
C ALA A 236 6.45 28.65 -0.03
N PRO A 237 5.98 29.36 -1.07
CA PRO A 237 6.18 30.81 -1.18
C PRO A 237 5.75 31.55 0.09
N LYS A 238 6.37 32.70 0.35
CA LYS A 238 6.21 33.45 1.61
C LYS A 238 6.61 32.67 2.86
N LEU A 239 7.47 31.64 2.71
CA LEU A 239 7.99 30.80 3.79
C LEU A 239 6.89 30.05 4.56
N ARG A 240 5.77 29.73 3.90
CA ARG A 240 4.70 28.98 4.54
C ARG A 240 5.11 27.51 4.73
N PRO A 241 5.18 27.00 5.98
CA PRO A 241 5.51 25.60 6.23
C PRO A 241 4.36 24.67 5.86
N GLY A 242 4.70 23.47 5.40
CA GLY A 242 3.75 22.39 5.16
C GLY A 242 4.44 21.16 4.57
N MET A 243 3.64 20.28 3.98
CA MET A 243 4.11 19.04 3.36
C MET A 243 3.86 19.06 1.86
N PHE A 244 4.86 18.75 1.04
CA PHE A 244 4.68 18.57 -0.40
C PHE A 244 4.52 17.08 -0.71
N ILE A 245 3.58 16.74 -1.60
CA ILE A 245 3.37 15.37 -2.03
C ILE A 245 3.85 15.18 -3.48
N PRO A 246 4.97 14.46 -3.68
CA PRO A 246 5.51 14.23 -5.02
C PRO A 246 4.78 13.14 -5.81
N GLU A 247 4.37 12.03 -5.19
CA GLU A 247 3.46 11.02 -5.78
C GLU A 247 2.63 10.32 -4.69
N LEU A 248 1.49 9.75 -5.08
CA LEU A 248 0.67 8.85 -4.24
C LEU A 248 0.22 7.62 -5.04
N TYR A 249 -0.05 6.54 -4.32
CA TYR A 249 -0.33 5.24 -4.89
C TYR A 249 -1.58 4.58 -4.28
N PRO A 250 -2.80 4.98 -4.70
CA PRO A 250 -4.03 4.33 -4.28
C PRO A 250 -4.39 3.11 -5.14
N ASP A 251 -5.18 2.20 -4.56
CA ASP A 251 -5.72 1.01 -5.23
C ASP A 251 -7.15 1.18 -5.78
N ASN A 252 -7.64 2.43 -5.85
CA ASN A 252 -9.00 2.76 -6.28
C ASN A 252 -8.99 3.86 -7.35
N PHE A 253 -9.61 3.57 -8.50
CA PHE A 253 -9.64 4.51 -9.64
C PHE A 253 -10.42 5.80 -9.35
N LEU A 254 -11.51 5.75 -8.59
CA LEU A 254 -12.26 6.95 -8.24
C LEU A 254 -11.40 7.88 -7.37
N ALA A 255 -10.70 7.33 -6.38
CA ALA A 255 -9.76 8.09 -5.55
C ALA A 255 -8.64 8.76 -6.36
N ILE A 256 -8.22 8.12 -7.47
CA ILE A 256 -7.24 8.65 -8.43
C ILE A 256 -7.85 9.80 -9.22
N THR A 257 -8.96 9.56 -9.91
CA THR A 257 -9.59 10.52 -10.81
C THR A 257 -9.98 11.80 -10.05
N LEU A 258 -10.73 11.67 -8.94
CA LEU A 258 -11.15 12.81 -8.14
C LEU A 258 -9.95 13.57 -7.57
N GLY A 259 -8.95 12.86 -7.03
CA GLY A 259 -7.76 13.48 -6.46
C GLY A 259 -6.94 14.27 -7.49
N ARG A 260 -6.76 13.71 -8.69
CA ARG A 260 -6.01 14.36 -9.78
C ARG A 260 -6.74 15.56 -10.34
N GLU A 261 -8.02 15.42 -10.64
CA GLU A 261 -8.78 16.43 -11.39
C GLU A 261 -9.19 17.62 -10.51
N LEU A 262 -9.64 17.35 -9.27
CA LEU A 262 -10.05 18.42 -8.36
C LEU A 262 -8.83 19.16 -7.82
N TYR A 263 -7.89 18.40 -7.25
CA TYR A 263 -6.85 18.95 -6.41
C TYR A 263 -5.47 19.00 -7.08
N GLY A 264 -5.19 18.09 -8.00
CA GLY A 264 -3.87 17.94 -8.60
C GLY A 264 -2.95 16.99 -7.84
N PHE A 265 -3.48 16.07 -7.05
CA PHE A 265 -2.65 15.04 -6.42
C PHE A 265 -1.98 14.16 -7.51
N PRO A 266 -0.67 13.93 -7.44
CA PRO A 266 0.06 13.09 -8.40
C PRO A 266 -0.17 11.59 -8.16
N LYS A 267 -1.42 11.14 -8.38
CA LYS A 267 -1.85 9.76 -8.09
C LYS A 267 -1.54 8.82 -9.25
N ARG A 268 -1.01 7.63 -8.94
CA ARG A 268 -0.81 6.49 -9.86
C ARG A 268 -1.37 5.22 -9.23
N PHE A 269 -1.99 4.36 -10.02
CA PHE A 269 -2.60 3.16 -9.47
C PHE A 269 -1.54 2.16 -8.98
N ALA A 270 -1.67 1.68 -7.74
CA ALA A 270 -0.90 0.58 -7.19
C ALA A 270 -1.70 -0.18 -6.13
N HIS A 271 -1.28 -1.39 -5.77
CA HIS A 271 -1.92 -2.14 -4.70
C HIS A 271 -1.10 -2.06 -3.43
N THR A 272 -1.72 -1.61 -2.34
CA THR A 272 -1.14 -1.64 -1.00
C THR A 272 -1.85 -2.71 -0.19
N THR A 273 -1.10 -3.64 0.40
CA THR A 273 -1.65 -4.77 1.17
C THR A 273 -1.00 -4.85 2.54
N LEU A 274 -1.83 -4.88 3.58
CA LEU A 274 -1.42 -5.11 4.97
C LEU A 274 -1.63 -6.58 5.34
N GLN A 275 -0.59 -7.19 5.89
CA GLN A 275 -0.61 -8.53 6.49
C GLN A 275 -0.36 -8.36 7.99
N PRO A 276 -1.40 -8.09 8.80
CA PRO A 276 -1.25 -7.66 10.19
C PRO A 276 -0.73 -8.78 11.10
N ASP A 277 -1.02 -10.05 10.77
CA ASP A 277 -0.49 -11.23 11.44
C ASP A 277 1.03 -11.38 11.28
N ARG A 278 1.60 -10.81 10.22
CA ARG A 278 3.02 -10.92 9.87
C ARG A 278 3.80 -9.63 10.04
N ASN A 279 3.12 -8.54 10.36
CA ASN A 279 3.72 -7.22 10.45
C ASN A 279 4.40 -6.79 9.14
N ILE A 280 3.72 -7.02 8.01
CA ILE A 280 4.20 -6.69 6.66
C ILE A 280 3.21 -5.76 5.97
N ILE A 281 3.73 -4.73 5.28
CA ILE A 281 2.97 -3.97 4.30
C ILE A 281 3.72 -4.00 2.98
N ASP A 282 3.01 -4.37 1.93
CA ASP A 282 3.55 -4.44 0.57
C ASP A 282 2.90 -3.38 -0.32
N LEU A 283 3.71 -2.78 -1.18
CA LEU A 283 3.25 -1.94 -2.30
C LEU A 283 3.65 -2.63 -3.59
N VAL A 284 2.67 -2.85 -4.47
CA VAL A 284 2.84 -3.45 -5.79
C VAL A 284 2.41 -2.46 -6.86
N LEU A 285 3.39 -1.87 -7.55
CA LEU A 285 3.16 -0.95 -8.67
C LEU A 285 3.28 -1.69 -9.99
N ALA A 286 2.35 -1.45 -10.92
CA ALA A 286 2.40 -2.01 -12.28
C ALA A 286 2.68 -3.52 -12.31
N ARG A 287 2.12 -4.27 -11.35
CA ARG A 287 2.38 -5.70 -11.20
C ARG A 287 3.87 -6.00 -10.99
N GLN A 288 4.52 -5.28 -10.08
CA GLN A 288 5.87 -5.56 -9.61
C GLN A 288 5.96 -5.20 -8.13
N MET A 289 6.64 -6.01 -7.34
CA MET A 289 6.87 -5.69 -5.93
C MET A 289 7.77 -4.47 -5.87
N THR A 290 7.30 -3.41 -5.21
CA THR A 290 7.92 -2.10 -5.27
C THR A 290 8.61 -1.72 -3.98
N LEU A 291 7.90 -1.88 -2.87
CA LEU A 291 8.50 -1.79 -1.56
C LEU A 291 7.77 -2.70 -0.59
N ARG A 292 8.52 -3.12 0.44
CA ARG A 292 8.01 -3.86 1.58
C ARG A 292 8.42 -3.17 2.85
N ALA A 293 7.45 -2.83 3.69
CA ALA A 293 7.66 -2.42 5.06
C ALA A 293 7.46 -3.60 6.02
N THR A 294 8.34 -3.75 7.01
CA THR A 294 8.27 -4.81 8.02
C THR A 294 8.59 -4.27 9.41
N TRP A 295 8.00 -4.83 10.45
CA TRP A 295 8.35 -4.55 11.85
C TRP A 295 8.24 -5.82 12.70
N SER A 296 8.86 -5.84 13.88
CA SER A 296 8.79 -7.01 14.77
C SER A 296 7.59 -6.98 15.70
N GLU A 297 7.28 -5.82 16.27
CA GLU A 297 6.19 -5.63 17.24
C GLU A 297 5.68 -4.19 17.19
N ALA A 298 4.41 -3.98 17.53
CA ALA A 298 3.83 -2.65 17.71
C ALA A 298 3.60 -2.38 19.21
N GLN A 299 4.34 -1.44 19.79
CA GLN A 299 4.25 -1.09 21.20
C GLN A 299 3.45 0.19 21.40
N PRO A 300 2.38 0.19 22.21
CA PRO A 300 1.62 1.41 22.50
C PRO A 300 2.52 2.52 23.06
N MET A 301 2.23 3.77 22.66
CA MET A 301 2.95 4.95 23.14
C MET A 301 2.01 6.09 23.48
N ALA A 302 2.44 6.95 24.39
CA ALA A 302 1.71 8.17 24.70
C ALA A 302 1.87 9.22 23.58
N THR A 303 0.87 10.09 23.40
CA THR A 303 0.88 11.17 22.41
C THR A 303 2.13 12.04 22.50
N GLU A 304 2.57 12.39 23.71
CA GLU A 304 3.76 13.21 23.90
C GLU A 304 5.04 12.51 23.43
N GLN A 305 5.14 11.20 23.67
CA GLN A 305 6.26 10.38 23.23
C GLN A 305 6.30 10.31 21.71
N PHE A 306 5.15 10.08 21.06
CA PHE A 306 5.02 10.11 19.60
C PHE A 306 5.54 11.42 18.99
N VAL A 307 5.06 12.56 19.51
CA VAL A 307 5.46 13.89 19.02
C VAL A 307 6.96 14.11 19.21
N VAL A 308 7.50 13.82 20.39
CA VAL A 308 8.91 14.02 20.70
C VAL A 308 9.82 13.11 19.86
N GLU A 309 9.48 11.83 19.72
CA GLU A 309 10.25 10.89 18.89
C GLU A 309 10.23 11.31 17.41
N THR A 310 9.06 11.66 16.88
CA THR A 310 8.92 12.12 15.49
C THR A 310 9.76 13.39 15.23
N LEU A 311 9.67 14.40 16.11
CA LEU A 311 10.45 15.64 15.97
C LEU A 311 11.96 15.39 16.03
N ARG A 312 12.43 14.53 16.95
CA ARG A 312 13.83 14.12 17.02
C ARG A 312 14.29 13.39 15.76
N MET A 313 13.41 12.56 15.19
CA MET A 313 13.67 11.87 13.94
C MET A 313 13.71 12.79 12.73
N PHE A 314 13.10 13.98 12.73
CA PHE A 314 13.25 14.95 11.64
C PHE A 314 14.37 15.97 11.87
N TRP A 315 14.53 16.45 13.11
CA TRP A 315 15.51 17.47 13.50
C TRP A 315 16.37 16.96 14.66
N PRO A 316 17.43 16.18 14.37
CA PRO A 316 18.25 15.56 15.42
C PRO A 316 19.07 16.61 16.17
N SER A 317 19.38 17.73 15.50
CA SER A 317 20.18 18.84 15.99
C SER A 317 19.37 19.81 16.87
N TRP A 318 18.04 19.66 16.94
CA TRP A 318 17.21 20.45 17.83
C TRP A 318 17.23 19.82 19.23
N VAL A 319 17.80 20.54 20.21
CA VAL A 319 18.04 20.07 21.59
C VAL A 319 16.75 19.53 22.25
N PRO A 320 16.82 18.46 23.08
CA PRO A 320 15.65 17.85 23.74
C PRO A 320 14.75 18.78 24.55
N GLU A 321 15.25 19.96 24.94
CA GLU A 321 14.51 20.95 25.72
C GLU A 321 13.60 21.81 24.83
N TYR A 322 14.04 22.16 23.62
CA TYR A 322 13.20 22.88 22.66
C TYR A 322 12.12 21.97 22.06
N ALA A 323 12.46 20.71 21.74
CA ALA A 323 11.47 19.71 21.29
C ALA A 323 10.41 19.42 22.36
N ARG A 324 10.79 19.37 23.65
CA ARG A 324 9.82 19.28 24.75
C ARG A 324 8.98 20.54 24.90
N ARG A 325 9.54 21.73 24.70
CA ARG A 325 8.82 23.00 24.82
C ARG A 325 7.88 23.26 23.65
N LEU A 326 8.29 22.92 22.43
CA LEU A 326 7.45 22.95 21.22
C LEU A 326 6.39 21.85 21.28
N GLY A 327 6.77 20.64 21.71
CA GLY A 327 5.87 19.55 22.05
C GLY A 327 4.84 20.00 23.08
N ALA A 328 5.25 20.60 24.20
CA ALA A 328 4.37 21.12 25.24
C ALA A 328 3.55 22.35 24.82
N THR A 329 3.97 23.10 23.81
CA THR A 329 3.21 24.23 23.25
C THR A 329 2.16 23.74 22.25
N LEU A 330 2.52 22.72 21.45
CA LEU A 330 1.57 21.94 20.65
C LEU A 330 0.59 21.28 21.62
N LEU A 331 1.03 20.39 22.52
CA LEU A 331 0.23 19.69 23.53
C LEU A 331 -0.52 20.63 24.51
N GLY A 332 -0.01 21.81 24.84
CA GLY A 332 -0.68 22.81 25.69
C GLY A 332 -1.80 23.57 24.96
N ALA A 333 -1.82 23.52 23.63
CA ALA A 333 -3.02 23.79 22.84
C ALA A 333 -3.98 22.58 22.80
N PHE A 334 -3.53 21.38 23.19
CA PHE A 334 -4.34 20.16 23.24
C PHE A 334 -4.98 19.91 24.62
N ASP A 335 -4.44 20.48 25.71
CA ASP A 335 -4.95 20.29 27.09
C ASP A 335 -6.14 21.21 27.43
N ARG A 336 -6.43 22.21 26.58
CA ARG A 336 -7.64 23.04 26.70
C ARG A 336 -8.79 22.42 25.93
N HIS A 337 -9.55 21.55 26.62
CA HIS A 337 -10.85 21.02 26.21
C HIS A 337 -10.91 20.50 24.76
N LEU A 338 -10.38 19.28 24.55
CA LEU A 338 -10.72 18.45 23.38
C LEU A 338 -12.13 17.85 23.54
N SER A 339 -13.13 18.73 23.63
CA SER A 339 -14.51 18.43 23.23
C SER A 339 -14.83 19.05 21.87
N GLU A 340 -13.84 19.56 21.13
CA GLU A 340 -13.98 19.90 19.71
C GLU A 340 -12.95 19.14 18.85
N GLU A 341 -13.51 18.12 18.20
CA GLU A 341 -13.11 17.23 17.10
C GLU A 341 -12.04 17.65 16.05
N HIS A 342 -11.27 18.75 16.12
CA HIS A 342 -10.42 19.15 14.98
C HIS A 342 -9.00 19.67 15.32
N TRP A 343 -7.97 19.01 14.78
CA TRP A 343 -6.58 19.46 14.78
C TRP A 343 -6.38 20.68 13.86
N PRO A 344 -5.41 21.58 14.13
CA PRO A 344 -5.06 22.66 13.21
C PRO A 344 -4.80 22.11 11.80
N ALA A 345 -5.41 22.74 10.78
CA ALA A 345 -5.28 22.27 9.42
C ALA A 345 -3.80 22.24 8.99
N MET A 346 -3.32 21.07 8.57
CA MET A 346 -1.98 20.90 8.03
C MET A 346 -1.98 21.31 6.56
N PRO A 347 -1.17 22.31 6.14
CA PRO A 347 -1.06 22.68 4.74
C PRO A 347 -0.35 21.58 3.95
N VAL A 348 -1.02 21.04 2.94
CA VAL A 348 -0.47 20.07 2.00
C VAL A 348 -0.37 20.73 0.63
N PHE A 349 0.80 20.68 0.00
CA PHE A 349 1.07 21.27 -1.30
C PHE A 349 1.17 20.19 -2.37
N VAL A 350 0.53 20.45 -3.52
CA VAL A 350 0.58 19.60 -4.70
C VAL A 350 0.87 20.43 -5.94
N HIS A 351 1.46 19.79 -6.95
CA HIS A 351 1.75 20.41 -8.25
C HIS A 351 0.72 19.92 -9.27
N LYS A 352 -0.31 20.72 -9.52
CA LYS A 352 -1.39 20.37 -10.45
C LYS A 352 -0.94 20.62 -11.88
N GLN A 353 -0.92 19.56 -12.69
CA GLN A 353 -0.47 19.61 -14.07
C GLN A 353 -1.47 18.93 -14.98
N ILE A 354 -1.99 19.67 -15.97
CA ILE A 354 -2.85 19.15 -17.03
C ILE A 354 -2.21 19.51 -18.38
N PRO A 355 -1.87 18.52 -19.22
CA PRO A 355 -1.30 18.77 -20.53
C PRO A 355 -2.31 19.47 -21.45
N ASP A 356 -1.80 20.25 -22.40
CA ASP A 356 -2.64 20.76 -23.49
C ASP A 356 -2.87 19.65 -24.53
N SER A 357 -4.10 19.49 -25.01
CA SER A 357 -4.47 18.51 -26.04
C SER A 357 -4.37 19.06 -27.46
N ALA A 358 -4.25 20.38 -27.62
CA ALA A 358 -4.14 21.03 -28.92
C ALA A 358 -2.74 20.91 -29.55
N GLU A 359 -1.71 20.68 -28.73
CA GLU A 359 -0.33 20.58 -29.16
C GLU A 359 0.25 19.19 -28.88
N ALA A 360 0.99 18.62 -29.83
CA ALA A 360 1.79 17.42 -29.61
C ALA A 360 3.05 17.70 -28.76
N SER A 361 3.42 18.98 -28.59
CA SER A 361 4.46 19.44 -27.68
C SER A 361 4.02 19.36 -26.21
N ALA A 362 4.99 19.26 -25.29
CA ALA A 362 4.79 19.14 -23.85
C ALA A 362 4.23 20.41 -23.15
N GLY A 363 3.43 21.22 -23.85
CA GLY A 363 2.70 22.34 -23.28
C GLY A 363 1.72 21.88 -22.20
N LYS A 364 1.44 22.76 -21.23
CA LYS A 364 0.49 22.49 -20.15
C LYS A 364 -0.60 23.54 -20.16
N ALA A 365 -1.85 23.10 -20.21
CA ALA A 365 -3.02 23.95 -20.06
C ALA A 365 -3.21 24.40 -18.60
N ILE A 366 -2.78 23.57 -17.64
CA ILE A 366 -2.74 23.92 -16.21
C ILE A 366 -1.36 23.52 -15.66
N ASP A 367 -0.67 24.45 -15.01
CA ASP A 367 0.57 24.20 -14.28
C ASP A 367 0.58 25.05 -13.00
N GLU A 368 0.07 24.52 -11.89
CA GLU A 368 -0.24 25.31 -10.69
C GLU A 368 0.31 24.68 -9.40
N LEU A 369 0.77 25.52 -8.46
CA LEU A 369 1.00 25.10 -7.08
C LEU A 369 -0.29 25.31 -6.28
N VAL A 370 -0.81 24.24 -5.69
CA VAL A 370 -2.08 24.25 -4.94
C VAL A 370 -1.84 23.82 -3.50
N GLU A 371 -2.39 24.58 -2.55
CA GLU A 371 -2.44 24.22 -1.12
C GLU A 371 -3.81 23.61 -0.79
N ILE A 372 -3.80 22.48 -0.11
CA ILE A 372 -4.98 21.77 0.36
C ILE A 372 -4.93 21.74 1.89
N PRO A 373 -5.94 22.30 2.58
CA PRO A 373 -5.98 22.25 4.04
C PRO A 373 -6.47 20.88 4.49
N PHE A 374 -5.60 20.10 5.13
CA PHE A 374 -5.95 18.81 5.74
C PHE A 374 -6.32 19.03 7.20
N GLN A 375 -7.60 18.83 7.52
CA GLN A 375 -8.08 18.78 8.89
C GLN A 375 -8.00 17.34 9.38
N VAL A 376 -7.38 17.14 10.55
CA VAL A 376 -7.24 15.83 11.18
C VAL A 376 -8.14 15.79 12.40
N PHE A 377 -8.82 14.67 12.62
CA PHE A 377 -9.70 14.44 13.77
C PHE A 377 -9.50 13.03 14.32
N ASP A 378 -9.99 12.75 15.53
CA ASP A 378 -9.88 11.44 16.19
C ASP A 378 -8.47 10.83 16.17
N LEU A 379 -7.47 11.70 16.32
CA LEU A 379 -6.06 11.32 16.30
C LEU A 379 -5.67 10.62 17.61
N GLY A 380 -5.26 9.36 17.54
CA GLY A 380 -4.89 8.58 18.72
C GLY A 380 -4.32 7.20 18.41
N ALA A 381 -4.40 6.29 19.39
CA ALA A 381 -3.95 4.90 19.28
C ALA A 381 -2.51 4.73 18.77
N PHE A 382 -1.62 5.63 19.18
CA PHE A 382 -0.23 5.65 18.75
C PHE A 382 0.53 4.40 19.20
N CYS A 383 1.32 3.82 18.31
CA CYS A 383 2.22 2.71 18.58
C CYS A 383 3.58 2.94 17.89
N ARG A 384 4.68 2.60 18.57
CA ARG A 384 6.00 2.44 17.93
C ARG A 384 6.04 1.11 17.19
N LEU A 385 6.61 1.10 15.99
CA LEU A 385 6.92 -0.14 15.26
C LEU A 385 8.38 -0.51 15.52
N ASP A 386 8.60 -1.50 16.38
CA ASP A 386 9.94 -1.93 16.74
C ASP A 386 10.65 -2.60 15.56
N ARG A 387 11.94 -2.27 15.37
CA ARG A 387 12.77 -2.72 14.25
C ARG A 387 12.12 -2.50 12.87
N ALA A 388 11.37 -1.39 12.73
CA ALA A 388 10.80 -0.96 11.46
C ALA A 388 11.87 -0.90 10.35
N ARG A 389 11.56 -1.52 9.22
CA ARG A 389 12.37 -1.49 8.00
C ARG A 389 11.48 -1.26 6.81
N VAL A 390 11.99 -0.55 5.81
CA VAL A 390 11.39 -0.43 4.49
C VAL A 390 12.46 -0.85 3.48
N ARG A 391 12.13 -1.83 2.65
CA ARG A 391 12.98 -2.30 1.56
C ARG A 391 12.34 -1.87 0.25
N PHE A 392 13.07 -1.10 -0.55
CA PHE A 392 12.70 -0.81 -1.93
C PHE A 392 13.26 -1.89 -2.85
N TYR A 393 12.50 -2.22 -3.89
CA TYR A 393 12.90 -3.11 -4.96
C TYR A 393 13.08 -2.29 -6.23
N ASP A 394 14.04 -2.67 -7.08
CA ASP A 394 14.45 -1.93 -8.28
C ASP A 394 13.36 -1.89 -9.36
N THR A 395 12.35 -1.07 -9.09
CA THR A 395 11.10 -0.93 -9.83
C THR A 395 10.67 0.54 -9.71
N GLY A 396 9.84 1.03 -10.64
CA GLY A 396 9.59 2.46 -10.93
C GLY A 396 8.95 3.36 -9.85
N TYR A 397 9.25 3.14 -8.58
CA TYR A 397 9.09 4.07 -7.45
C TYR A 397 10.31 4.97 -7.35
N PHE A 398 10.08 6.26 -7.17
CA PHE A 398 11.07 7.31 -7.40
C PHE A 398 11.79 7.78 -6.13
N LEU A 399 11.31 7.34 -4.94
CA LEU A 399 11.92 7.65 -3.65
C LEU A 399 12.55 6.39 -3.04
N GLY A 400 13.72 6.52 -2.43
CA GLY A 400 14.41 5.42 -1.79
C GLY A 400 14.80 5.75 -0.36
N GLY A 401 16.02 5.38 0.00
CA GLY A 401 16.59 5.73 1.28
C GLY A 401 16.36 4.73 2.42
N ARG A 402 16.87 5.11 3.60
CA ARG A 402 16.89 4.27 4.80
C ARG A 402 15.74 4.63 5.73
N CYS A 403 15.05 3.62 6.25
CA CYS A 403 14.08 3.77 7.32
C CYS A 403 14.78 4.11 8.66
N LEU A 404 14.39 5.23 9.28
CA LEU A 404 14.87 5.68 10.59
C LEU A 404 13.98 5.18 11.74
N GLY A 405 12.69 4.97 11.48
CA GLY A 405 11.72 4.52 12.46
C GLY A 405 10.32 4.43 11.85
N GLY A 406 9.40 3.76 12.55
CA GLY A 406 8.03 3.59 12.11
C GLY A 406 7.04 3.69 13.25
N PHE A 407 5.83 4.13 12.96
CA PHE A 407 4.74 4.29 13.89
C PHE A 407 3.43 3.84 13.26
N ARG A 408 2.48 3.42 14.10
CA ARG A 408 1.08 3.26 13.73
C ARG A 408 0.26 4.25 14.55
N LEU A 409 -0.74 4.88 13.93
CA LEU A 409 -1.72 5.70 14.60
C LEU A 409 -3.09 5.52 13.97
N ARG A 410 -4.13 5.97 14.66
CA ARG A 410 -5.47 6.07 14.12
C ARG A 410 -5.85 7.54 13.98
N MET A 411 -6.45 7.90 12.86
CA MET A 411 -6.94 9.27 12.61
C MET A 411 -8.05 9.30 11.57
N GLY A 412 -8.97 10.24 11.71
CA GLY A 412 -9.85 10.68 10.63
C GLY A 412 -9.27 11.91 9.93
N MET A 413 -9.68 12.13 8.68
CA MET A 413 -9.27 13.33 7.96
C MET A 413 -10.37 13.91 7.08
N GLN A 414 -10.35 15.23 6.95
CA GLN A 414 -11.21 15.98 6.06
C GLN A 414 -10.35 16.93 5.24
N PHE A 415 -10.57 16.99 3.93
CA PHE A 415 -9.90 17.96 3.08
C PHE A 415 -10.92 18.81 2.32
N GLY A 416 -10.70 20.12 2.42
CA GLY A 416 -11.58 21.15 1.86
C GLY A 416 -11.13 21.61 0.48
N ARG A 417 -11.53 22.83 0.10
CA ARG A 417 -11.16 23.47 -1.16
C ARG A 417 -9.64 23.69 -1.25
N GLY A 418 -9.06 23.36 -2.40
CA GLY A 418 -7.69 23.73 -2.74
C GLY A 418 -7.55 25.22 -3.06
N HIS A 419 -6.44 25.82 -2.65
CA HIS A 419 -6.10 27.22 -2.85
C HIS A 419 -4.88 27.33 -3.76
N LYS A 420 -5.04 27.99 -4.92
CA LYS A 420 -3.93 28.24 -5.84
C LYS A 420 -2.96 29.27 -5.25
N TRP A 421 -1.68 28.95 -5.27
CA TRP A 421 -0.58 29.81 -4.82
C TRP A 421 0.22 30.42 -5.96
N LEU A 422 0.58 29.60 -6.93
CA LEU A 422 1.35 30.00 -8.10
C LEU A 422 0.71 29.40 -9.34
N ASP A 423 0.80 30.17 -10.41
CA ASP A 423 0.50 29.73 -11.75
C ASP A 423 1.79 29.82 -12.58
N TYR A 424 2.25 28.68 -13.09
CA TYR A 424 3.49 28.56 -13.85
C TYR A 424 3.26 28.70 -15.35
N THR A 425 2.00 28.79 -15.82
CA THR A 425 1.71 29.13 -17.22
C THR A 425 1.92 30.62 -17.49
N ASP A 426 1.87 31.46 -16.45
CA ASP A 426 2.16 32.90 -16.55
C ASP A 426 3.65 33.15 -16.83
N ASP A 427 3.97 33.85 -17.93
CA ASP A 427 5.33 34.06 -18.43
C ASP A 427 6.28 34.75 -17.42
N GLU A 428 5.78 35.66 -16.59
CA GLU A 428 6.58 36.33 -15.56
C GLU A 428 7.03 35.36 -14.46
N ASN A 429 6.10 34.52 -13.97
CA ASN A 429 6.40 33.51 -12.95
C ASN A 429 7.23 32.37 -13.53
N SER A 430 6.93 31.93 -14.75
CA SER A 430 7.64 30.84 -15.43
C SER A 430 9.12 31.19 -15.63
N THR A 431 9.40 32.41 -16.08
CA THR A 431 10.77 32.90 -16.34
C THR A 431 11.55 33.10 -15.04
N PHE A 432 10.91 33.65 -13.99
CA PHE A 432 11.54 33.87 -12.69
C PHE A 432 12.01 32.56 -12.05
N TRP A 433 11.18 31.51 -12.06
CA TRP A 433 11.53 30.23 -11.45
C TRP A 433 12.46 29.38 -12.31
N ARG A 434 12.36 29.43 -13.65
CA ARG A 434 13.31 28.77 -14.57
C ARG A 434 14.74 29.28 -14.40
N ARG A 435 14.93 30.59 -14.17
CA ARG A 435 16.26 31.19 -13.96
C ARG A 435 16.93 30.80 -12.64
N ARG A 436 16.17 30.37 -11.63
CA ARG A 436 16.69 29.94 -10.31
C ARG A 436 16.97 28.45 -10.17
N ARG A 437 16.58 27.64 -11.17
CA ARG A 437 16.84 26.18 -11.22
C ARG A 437 18.14 25.81 -11.94
N ARG A 438 18.74 26.74 -12.70
CA ARG A 438 20.11 26.66 -13.22
C ARG A 438 21.05 27.27 -12.20
#